data_AF-A0A317H2U5-F1
#
_entry.id   AF-A0A317H2U5-F1
#
_cell.length_a   1.000
_cell.length_b   1.000
_cell.length_c   1.000
_cell.angle_alpha   90.00
_cell.angle_beta   90.00
_cell.angle_gamma   90.00
#
_symmetry.space_group_name_H-M   'P 1'
#
loop_
_entity.id
_entity.type
_entity.pdbx_description
1 polymer ?
#
loop_
_entity_poly.entity_id
_entity_poly.type
_entity_poly.pdbx_seq_one_letter_code
_entity_poly.pdbx_strand_id
1 'polypeptide(L)'
;MRNEAGFTSIMTATNNREINNQRNSLDQHYAGKSAVVVKLVDRSTKKLGKQLYALVSGPGGSRYQVDVDNAITSGELVVPEQYRPKSATTVVSNLSVADELTKLKKLLQDSVITQAEYDAQKKKLLNQ
;
A
#
# COMPACT_ATOMS: atom_id res chain seq x y z
N MET A 1 -39.12 39.34 -31.67
CA MET A 1 -38.48 38.24 -32.43
C MET A 1 -37.08 38.71 -32.79
N ARG A 2 -35.94 38.06 -32.54
CA ARG A 2 -35.47 36.93 -31.73
C ARG A 2 -34.03 37.34 -31.36
N ASN A 3 -33.60 37.11 -30.13
CA ASN A 3 -32.27 37.45 -29.65
C ASN A 3 -31.33 36.28 -29.98
N GLU A 4 -30.29 36.50 -30.77
CA GLU A 4 -29.33 35.45 -31.17
C GLU A 4 -28.25 35.30 -30.10
N ALA A 5 -28.43 34.32 -29.20
CA ALA A 5 -27.38 33.89 -28.30
C ALA A 5 -26.41 32.97 -29.05
N GLY A 6 -25.26 33.52 -29.46
CA GLY A 6 -24.13 32.75 -29.96
C GLY A 6 -23.63 31.78 -28.88
N PHE A 7 -23.64 30.48 -29.20
CA PHE A 7 -23.05 29.44 -28.36
C PHE A 7 -21.52 29.60 -28.36
N THR A 8 -20.97 30.15 -27.29
CA THR A 8 -19.52 30.11 -27.05
C THR A 8 -19.16 28.77 -26.43
N SER A 9 -18.45 27.91 -27.19
CA SER A 9 -17.90 26.67 -26.67
C SER A 9 -16.80 26.97 -25.65
N ILE A 10 -17.13 26.86 -24.37
CA ILE A 10 -16.15 26.87 -23.29
C ILE A 10 -15.38 25.54 -23.35
N MET A 11 -14.17 25.55 -23.90
CA MET A 11 -13.26 24.41 -23.75
C MET A 11 -12.76 24.37 -22.30
N THR A 12 -13.49 23.65 -21.44
CA THR A 12 -12.99 23.29 -20.12
C THR A 12 -11.84 22.32 -20.29
N ALA A 13 -10.61 22.78 -20.09
CA ALA A 13 -9.46 21.91 -19.90
C ALA A 13 -9.65 21.14 -18.59
N THR A 14 -10.32 19.99 -18.66
CA THR A 14 -10.52 19.10 -17.52
C THR A 14 -9.16 18.57 -17.08
N ASN A 15 -8.58 19.19 -16.05
CA ASN A 15 -7.37 18.74 -15.38
C ASN A 15 -7.67 17.49 -14.52
N ASN A 16 -8.10 16.41 -15.16
CA ASN A 16 -8.33 15.12 -14.48
C ASN A 16 -6.98 14.43 -14.26
N ARG A 17 -6.49 14.50 -13.02
CA ARG A 17 -5.25 13.82 -12.58
C ARG A 17 -5.29 12.31 -12.79
N GLU A 18 -6.45 11.68 -12.66
CA GLU A 18 -6.64 10.24 -12.86
C GLU A 18 -6.40 9.84 -14.32
N ILE A 19 -6.93 10.61 -15.26
CA ILE A 19 -6.71 10.42 -16.71
C ILE A 19 -5.24 10.69 -17.07
N ASN A 20 -4.63 11.72 -16.48
CA ASN A 20 -3.22 12.04 -16.73
C ASN A 20 -2.23 11.04 -16.11
N ASN A 21 -2.59 10.36 -15.01
CA ASN A 21 -1.76 9.30 -14.44
C ASN A 21 -1.80 8.03 -15.31
N GLN A 22 -2.98 7.65 -15.84
CA GLN A 22 -3.09 6.54 -16.79
C GLN A 22 -2.35 6.81 -18.12
N ARG A 23 -2.13 8.08 -18.49
CA ARG A 23 -1.38 8.45 -19.71
C ARG A 23 0.13 8.17 -19.65
N ASN A 24 0.69 7.98 -18.46
CA ASN A 24 2.12 7.69 -18.28
C ASN A 24 2.37 6.29 -17.68
N SER A 25 1.43 5.36 -17.82
CA SER A 25 1.66 3.95 -17.44
C SER A 25 2.50 3.23 -18.49
N LEU A 26 3.37 2.32 -18.05
CA LEU A 26 4.08 1.41 -18.96
C LEU A 26 3.08 0.48 -19.65
N ASP A 27 3.24 0.30 -20.96
CA ASP A 27 2.47 -0.67 -21.72
C ASP A 27 2.98 -2.09 -21.46
N GLN A 28 2.12 -3.09 -21.65
CA GLN A 28 2.43 -4.52 -21.49
C GLN A 28 3.62 -4.98 -22.35
N HIS A 29 3.91 -4.27 -23.46
CA HIS A 29 5.08 -4.54 -24.31
C HIS A 29 6.43 -4.39 -23.56
N TYR A 30 6.42 -3.72 -22.42
CA TYR A 30 7.58 -3.54 -21.55
C TYR A 30 7.65 -4.52 -20.38
N ALA A 31 6.70 -5.45 -20.28
CA ALA A 31 6.73 -6.48 -19.25
C ALA A 31 8.02 -7.32 -19.34
N GLY A 32 8.66 -7.54 -18.20
CA GLY A 32 9.90 -8.32 -18.10
C GLY A 32 11.17 -7.64 -18.65
N LYS A 33 11.09 -6.39 -19.10
CA LYS A 33 12.25 -5.61 -19.56
C LYS A 33 12.78 -4.73 -18.42
N SER A 34 14.10 -4.58 -18.36
CA SER A 34 14.75 -3.67 -17.43
C SER A 34 14.67 -2.23 -17.92
N ALA A 35 14.47 -1.30 -17.00
CA ALA A 35 14.43 0.12 -17.30
C ALA A 35 15.11 0.93 -16.20
N VAL A 36 15.65 2.09 -16.56
CA VAL A 36 16.42 2.93 -15.63
C VAL A 36 15.46 3.88 -14.93
N VAL A 37 15.53 3.91 -13.59
CA VAL A 37 14.85 4.91 -12.79
C VAL A 37 15.55 6.25 -12.99
N VAL A 38 14.84 7.20 -13.59
CA VAL A 38 15.32 8.56 -13.86
C VAL A 38 15.17 9.44 -12.64
N LYS A 39 14.04 9.32 -11.92
CA LYS A 39 13.74 10.16 -10.76
C LYS A 39 12.67 9.52 -9.87
N LEU A 40 12.81 9.69 -8.56
CA LEU A 40 11.75 9.42 -7.60
C LEU A 40 10.94 10.71 -7.36
N VAL A 41 9.62 10.61 -7.39
CA VAL A 41 8.70 11.74 -7.23
C VAL A 41 7.73 11.46 -6.09
N ASP A 42 7.85 12.26 -5.04
CA ASP A 42 6.87 12.29 -3.96
C ASP A 42 5.64 13.10 -4.39
N ARG A 43 4.50 12.43 -4.49
CA ARG A 43 3.19 13.08 -4.62
C ARG A 43 2.44 12.88 -3.32
N SER A 44 2.83 13.66 -2.32
CA SER A 44 2.07 13.76 -1.08
C SER A 44 0.90 14.74 -1.27
N THR A 45 -0.31 14.30 -0.93
CA THR A 45 -1.46 15.19 -0.81
C THR A 45 -2.02 15.10 0.59
N LYS A 46 -2.50 16.23 1.15
CA LYS A 46 -3.07 16.26 2.51
C LYS A 46 -4.26 15.31 2.71
N LYS A 47 -4.89 14.83 1.63
CA LYS A 47 -6.09 13.97 1.66
C LYS A 47 -5.83 12.49 1.36
N LEU A 48 -4.90 12.15 0.45
CA LEU A 48 -4.62 10.75 0.08
C LEU A 48 -3.35 10.16 0.72
N GLY A 49 -2.59 10.96 1.47
CA GLY A 49 -1.34 10.50 2.09
C GLY A 49 -0.12 10.68 1.17
N LYS A 50 0.98 10.03 1.54
CA LYS A 50 2.25 10.04 0.81
C LYS A 50 2.21 8.95 -0.26
N GLN A 51 2.28 9.31 -1.54
CA GLN A 51 2.48 8.36 -2.64
C GLN A 51 3.84 8.61 -3.29
N LEU A 52 4.64 7.56 -3.43
CA LEU A 52 5.95 7.60 -4.07
C LEU A 52 5.84 7.00 -5.48
N TYR A 53 6.23 7.77 -6.49
CA TYR A 53 6.27 7.33 -7.88
C TYR A 53 7.71 7.27 -8.39
N ALA A 54 8.10 6.14 -8.99
CA ALA A 54 9.33 6.04 -9.74
C ALA A 54 9.08 6.44 -11.20
N LEU A 55 9.80 7.47 -11.67
CA LEU A 55 9.86 7.81 -13.09
C LEU A 55 10.90 6.93 -13.76
N VAL A 56 10.44 6.13 -14.71
CA VAL A 56 11.23 5.14 -15.44
C VAL A 56 11.40 5.60 -16.88
N SER A 57 12.61 5.50 -17.42
CA SER A 57 12.88 5.80 -18.83
C SER A 57 12.40 4.65 -19.71
N GLY A 58 11.58 4.95 -20.71
CA GLY A 58 11.29 4.03 -21.79
C GLY A 58 11.87 4.49 -23.14
N PRO A 59 11.53 3.80 -24.23
CA PRO A 59 12.07 4.09 -25.55
C PRO A 59 11.71 5.50 -26.02
N GLY A 60 12.62 6.12 -26.75
CA GLY A 60 12.41 7.48 -27.29
C GLY A 60 12.46 8.60 -26.23
N GLY A 61 12.92 8.32 -25.01
CA GLY A 61 13.02 9.32 -23.94
C GLY A 61 11.70 9.59 -23.20
N SER A 62 10.67 8.78 -23.44
CA SER A 62 9.40 8.86 -22.70
C SER A 62 9.60 8.48 -21.23
N ARG A 63 8.88 9.19 -20.36
CA ARG A 63 8.94 8.99 -18.90
C ARG A 63 7.65 8.34 -18.42
N TYR A 64 7.78 7.15 -17.87
CA TYR A 64 6.67 6.40 -17.32
C TYR A 64 6.65 6.49 -15.80
N GLN A 65 5.46 6.43 -15.20
CA GLN A 65 5.27 6.45 -13.76
C GLN A 65 4.93 5.05 -13.27
N VAL A 66 5.68 4.60 -12.26
CA VAL A 66 5.42 3.38 -11.51
C VAL A 66 5.10 3.78 -10.08
N ASP A 67 3.95 3.36 -9.58
CA ASP A 67 3.62 3.46 -8.16
C ASP A 67 4.46 2.44 -7.39
N VAL A 68 5.35 2.92 -6.53
CA VAL A 68 6.34 2.07 -5.87
C VAL A 68 5.69 1.12 -4.87
N ASP A 69 4.70 1.60 -4.11
CA ASP A 69 4.07 0.79 -3.05
C ASP A 69 3.23 -0.33 -3.65
N ASN A 70 2.48 -0.01 -4.71
CA ASN A 70 1.69 -0.99 -5.44
C ASN A 70 2.59 -2.00 -6.19
N ALA A 71 3.67 -1.55 -6.83
CA ALA A 71 4.59 -2.44 -7.55
C ALA A 71 5.37 -3.37 -6.60
N ILE A 72 5.69 -2.91 -5.38
CA ILE A 72 6.26 -3.78 -4.34
C ILE A 72 5.22 -4.82 -3.88
N THR A 73 3.96 -4.40 -3.71
CA THR A 73 2.86 -5.26 -3.25
C THR A 73 2.48 -6.32 -4.29
N SER A 74 2.47 -5.98 -5.59
CA SER A 74 2.22 -6.92 -6.68
C SER A 74 3.42 -7.82 -7.00
N GLY A 75 4.59 -7.54 -6.43
CA GLY A 75 5.83 -8.28 -6.67
C GLY A 75 6.53 -7.94 -7.99
N GLU A 76 6.10 -6.88 -8.67
CA GLU A 76 6.73 -6.38 -9.90
C GLU A 76 8.07 -5.68 -9.62
N LEU A 77 8.24 -5.12 -8.43
CA LEU A 77 9.47 -4.46 -8.00
C LEU A 77 10.19 -5.29 -6.94
N VAL A 78 11.35 -5.85 -7.32
CA VAL A 78 12.22 -6.57 -6.39
C VAL A 78 13.06 -5.57 -5.61
N VAL A 79 12.68 -5.33 -4.36
CA VAL A 79 13.47 -4.54 -3.43
C VAL A 79 14.55 -5.43 -2.80
N PRO A 80 15.83 -5.06 -2.86
CA PRO A 80 16.88 -5.77 -2.12
C PRO A 80 16.51 -5.85 -0.63
N GLU A 81 16.81 -6.97 0.04
CA GLU A 81 16.39 -7.19 1.44
C GLU A 81 16.79 -6.05 2.39
N GLN A 82 17.91 -5.39 2.11
CA GLN A 82 18.45 -4.25 2.88
C GLN A 82 17.53 -3.01 2.87
N TYR A 83 16.71 -2.86 1.82
CA TYR A 83 15.82 -1.71 1.60
C TYR A 83 14.36 -2.11 1.57
N ARG A 84 14.07 -3.41 1.69
CA ARG A 84 12.70 -3.86 1.87
C ARG A 84 12.20 -3.09 3.08
N PRO A 85 11.11 -2.30 2.98
CA PRO A 85 10.48 -1.82 4.19
C PRO A 85 10.28 -3.09 4.99
N LYS A 86 10.86 -3.15 6.19
CA LYS A 86 10.39 -4.12 7.17
C LYS A 86 8.94 -3.76 7.23
N SER A 87 8.10 -4.48 6.48
CA SER A 87 6.68 -4.49 6.72
C SER A 87 6.64 -4.54 8.23
N ALA A 88 5.86 -3.67 8.85
CA ALA A 88 5.29 -4.07 10.11
C ALA A 88 4.75 -5.44 9.78
N THR A 89 5.55 -6.45 10.12
CA THR A 89 5.14 -7.81 10.19
C THR A 89 3.96 -7.55 11.07
N THR A 90 2.75 -7.67 10.50
CA THR A 90 1.63 -8.11 11.31
C THR A 90 2.29 -9.18 12.11
N VAL A 91 2.57 -8.85 13.38
CA VAL A 91 3.29 -9.73 14.26
C VAL A 91 2.24 -10.79 14.40
N VAL A 92 2.22 -11.74 13.44
CA VAL A 92 1.71 -13.06 13.61
C VAL A 92 2.69 -13.53 14.64
N SER A 93 2.33 -13.14 15.84
CA SER A 93 3.06 -13.39 17.02
C SER A 93 2.81 -14.88 17.06
N ASN A 94 3.81 -15.62 16.64
CA ASN A 94 4.15 -16.85 17.31
C ASN A 94 4.52 -16.42 18.74
N LEU A 95 3.55 -15.86 19.48
CA LEU A 95 3.56 -15.72 20.91
C LEU A 95 3.67 -17.17 21.32
N SER A 96 4.83 -17.50 21.87
CA SER A 96 5.05 -18.83 22.41
C SER A 96 3.89 -19.12 23.35
N VAL A 97 3.32 -20.32 23.30
CA VAL A 97 2.19 -20.74 24.16
C VAL A 97 2.44 -20.35 25.63
N ALA A 98 3.71 -20.32 26.06
CA ALA A 98 4.14 -19.84 27.38
C ALA A 98 3.84 -18.35 27.67
N ASP A 99 4.00 -17.45 26.70
CA ASP A 99 3.72 -16.03 26.86
C ASP A 99 2.22 -15.76 26.99
N GLU A 100 1.40 -16.50 26.23
CA GLU A 100 -0.06 -16.41 26.33
C GLU A 100 -0.57 -16.95 27.68
N LEU A 101 -0.02 -18.08 28.14
CA LEU A 101 -0.31 -18.61 29.47
C LEU A 101 0.07 -17.64 30.59
N THR A 102 1.17 -16.90 30.43
CA THR A 102 1.62 -15.90 31.39
C THR A 102 0.67 -14.71 31.43
N LYS A 103 0.17 -14.25 30.28
CA LYS A 103 -0.86 -13.20 30.21
C LYS A 103 -2.17 -13.65 30.86
N LEU A 104 -2.63 -14.86 30.58
CA LEU A 104 -3.84 -15.41 31.21
C LEU A 104 -3.71 -15.51 32.74
N LYS A 105 -2.54 -15.92 33.24
CA LYS A 105 -2.30 -15.99 34.68
C LYS A 105 -2.34 -14.60 35.34
N LYS A 106 -1.82 -13.58 34.66
CA LYS A 106 -1.91 -12.20 35.14
C LYS A 106 -3.35 -11.71 35.20
N LEU A 107 -4.15 -11.95 34.15
CA LEU A 107 -5.57 -11.58 34.14
C LEU A 107 -6.38 -12.25 35.27
N LEU A 108 -6.02 -13.50 35.62
CA LEU A 108 -6.61 -14.19 36.77
C LEU A 108 -6.17 -13.56 38.10
N GLN A 109 -4.88 -13.21 38.24
CA GLN A 109 -4.37 -12.52 39.44
C GLN A 109 -5.00 -11.13 39.61
N ASP A 110 -5.20 -10.42 38.51
CA ASP A 110 -5.88 -9.13 38.48
C ASP A 110 -7.40 -9.27 38.66
N SER A 111 -7.92 -10.50 38.87
CA SER A 111 -9.34 -10.83 39.00
C SER A 111 -10.22 -10.33 37.84
N VAL A 112 -9.60 -10.12 36.67
CA VAL A 112 -10.27 -9.67 35.43
C VAL A 112 -11.05 -10.81 34.80
N ILE A 113 -10.56 -12.04 34.97
CA ILE A 113 -11.22 -13.28 34.52
C ILE A 113 -11.41 -14.23 35.70
N THR A 114 -12.41 -15.10 35.59
CA THR A 114 -12.68 -16.13 36.59
C THR A 114 -11.81 -17.38 36.36
N GLN A 115 -11.67 -18.21 37.39
CA GLN A 115 -10.92 -19.48 37.30
C GLN A 115 -11.43 -20.39 36.18
N ALA A 116 -12.75 -20.43 35.97
CA ALA A 116 -13.37 -21.24 34.91
C ALA A 116 -12.99 -20.77 33.50
N GLU A 117 -12.89 -19.46 33.29
CA GLU A 117 -12.50 -18.86 32.02
C GLU A 117 -11.00 -19.06 31.73
N TYR A 118 -10.18 -18.96 32.78
CA TYR A 118 -8.76 -19.26 32.71
C TYR A 118 -8.50 -20.71 32.24
N ASP A 119 -9.17 -21.68 32.86
CA ASP A 119 -8.97 -23.11 32.52
C ASP A 119 -9.49 -23.45 31.11
N ALA A 120 -10.59 -22.83 30.68
CA ALA A 120 -11.11 -22.99 29.32
C ALA A 120 -10.15 -22.45 28.25
N GLN A 121 -9.53 -21.30 28.49
CA GLN A 121 -8.58 -20.69 27.55
C GLN A 121 -7.22 -21.40 27.57
N LYS A 122 -6.73 -21.80 28.74
CA LYS A 122 -5.52 -22.60 28.91
C LYS A 122 -5.60 -23.91 28.14
N LYS A 123 -6.74 -24.63 28.23
CA LYS A 123 -6.93 -25.90 27.52
C LYS A 123 -6.95 -25.73 26.00
N LYS A 124 -7.51 -24.62 25.49
CA LYS A 124 -7.48 -24.31 24.05
C LYS A 124 -6.06 -24.03 23.55
N LEU A 125 -5.26 -23.32 24.34
CA LEU A 125 -3.88 -22.97 24.01
C LEU A 125 -2.91 -24.14 24.03
N LEU A 126 -3.13 -25.12 24.92
CA LEU A 126 -2.30 -26.33 25.00
C LEU A 126 -2.59 -27.38 23.92
N ASN A 127 -3.72 -27.25 23.21
CA ASN A 127 -4.18 -28.18 22.18
C ASN A 127 -4.03 -27.64 20.74
N GLN A 128 -3.36 -26.49 20.58
CA GLN A 128 -2.91 -25.99 19.27
C GLN A 128 -1.60 -26.67 18.86
#